data_AF-A0AAU8G995-F1
#
_entry.id   AF-A0AAU8G995-F1
#
_cell.length_a   1.000
_cell.length_b   1.000
_cell.length_c   1.000
_cell.angle_alpha   90.00
_cell.angle_beta   90.00
_cell.angle_gamma   90.00
#
_symmetry.space_group_name_H-M   'P 1'
#
loop_
_entity.id
_entity.type
_entity.pdbx_description
1 polymer ?
#
loop_
_entity_poly.entity_id
_entity_poly.type
_entity_poly.pdbx_seq_one_letter_code
_entity_poly.pdbx_strand_id
1 'polypeptide(L)' 'MTEVRPEYNESFEGMLKRFNRKVQLDGVIREARRRSRFEKPLTRRKRKETATRRAAIKAARRVTTRR' A
#
# COMPACT_ATOMS: atom_id res chain seq x y z
N MET A 1 7.13 3.40 10.40
CA MET A 1 7.01 4.80 10.88
C MET A 1 7.66 5.67 9.83
N THR A 2 6.89 6.56 9.21
CA THR A 2 7.31 7.30 8.03
C THR A 2 7.79 8.70 8.40
N GLU A 3 9.10 8.93 8.40
CA GLU A 3 9.69 10.27 8.54
C GLU A 3 9.92 10.88 7.16
N VAL A 4 9.49 12.13 6.94
CA VAL A 4 9.82 12.93 5.74
C VAL A 4 10.38 14.25 6.25
N ARG A 5 11.61 14.58 5.82
CA ARG A 5 12.24 15.85 6.15
C ARG A 5 12.00 16.86 5.02
N PRO A 6 11.69 18.12 5.35
CA PRO A 6 11.56 19.17 4.34
C PRO A 6 12.90 19.40 3.65
N GLU A 7 12.86 19.61 2.34
CA GLU A 7 14.02 20.06 1.55
C GLU A 7 13.95 21.58 1.35
N TYR A 8 15.11 22.23 1.21
CA TYR A 8 15.26 23.69 1.18
C TYR A 8 14.44 24.41 0.09
N ASN A 9 14.07 23.71 -1.00
CA ASN A 9 13.32 24.25 -2.14
C ASN A 9 11.94 23.59 -2.34
N GLU A 10 11.40 22.89 -1.34
CA GLU A 10 10.10 22.23 -1.49
C GLU A 10 8.95 23.10 -0.99
N SER A 11 7.89 23.22 -1.81
CA SER A 11 6.60 23.74 -1.35
C SER A 11 5.97 22.76 -0.36
N PHE A 12 5.25 23.29 0.64
CA PHE A 12 4.50 22.52 1.65
C PHE A 12 3.62 21.44 1.01
N GLU A 13 2.97 21.76 -0.10
CA GLU A 13 2.08 20.83 -0.81
C GLU A 13 2.85 19.67 -1.45
N GLY A 14 4.09 19.92 -1.89
CA GLY A 14 5.02 18.90 -2.39
C GLY A 14 5.44 17.93 -1.30
N MET A 15 5.84 18.47 -0.14
CA MET A 15 6.18 17.68 1.04
C MET A 15 5.01 16.81 1.49
N LEU A 16 3.80 17.36 1.52
CA LEU A 16 2.58 16.64 1.89
C LEU A 16 2.27 15.49 0.92
N LYS A 17 2.47 15.69 -0.39
CA LYS A 17 2.32 14.63 -1.40
C LYS A 17 3.35 13.51 -1.19
N ARG A 18 4.62 13.84 -0.90
CA ARG A 18 5.66 12.84 -0.60
C ARG A 18 5.33 12.06 0.67
N PHE A 19 4.90 12.76 1.72
CA PHE A 19 4.47 12.15 2.98
C PHE A 19 3.30 11.19 2.77
N ASN A 20 2.24 11.62 2.09
CA ASN A 20 1.09 10.76 1.78
C ASN A 20 1.48 9.52 0.98
N ARG A 21 2.37 9.68 -0.02
CA ARG A 21 2.90 8.53 -0.76
C ARG A 21 3.68 7.59 0.16
N LYS A 22 4.54 8.11 1.05
CA LYS A 22 5.33 7.30 1.99
C LYS A 22 4.43 6.55 2.98
N VAL A 23 3.40 7.19 3.53
CA VAL A 23 2.39 6.58 4.41
C VAL A 23 1.63 5.46 3.70
N GLN A 24 1.25 5.68 2.44
CA GLN A 24 0.57 4.67 1.62
C GLN A 24 1.48 3.46 1.32
N LEU A 25 2.77 3.72 1.05
CA LEU A 25 3.77 2.67 0.80
C LEU A 25 4.07 1.84 2.05
N ASP A 26 4.25 2.50 3.20
CA ASP A 26 4.47 1.82 4.51
C ASP A 26 3.22 1.03 4.93
N GLY A 27 2.05 1.34 4.34
CA GLY A 27 0.84 0.53 4.50
C GLY A 27 0.24 0.61 5.91
N VAL A 28 0.69 1.56 6.74
CA VAL A 28 0.31 1.73 8.16
C VAL A 28 -1.21 1.80 8.33
N ILE A 29 -1.90 2.55 7.47
CA ILE A 29 -3.37 2.67 7.51
C ILE A 29 -4.05 1.33 7.21
N ARG A 30 -3.52 0.58 6.23
CA ARG A 30 -4.05 -0.73 5.85
C ARG A 30 -3.84 -1.74 6.97
N GLU A 31 -2.69 -1.68 7.63
CA GLU A 31 -2.37 -2.53 8.76
C GLU A 31 -3.23 -2.21 9.99
N ALA A 32 -3.39 -0.93 10.32
CA ALA A 32 -4.28 -0.48 11.39
C ALA A 32 -5.72 -0.97 11.17
N ARG A 33 -6.25 -0.80 9.95
CA ARG A 33 -7.58 -1.34 9.59
C ARG A 33 -7.66 -2.86 9.73
N ARG A 34 -6.60 -3.59 9.39
CA ARG A 34 -6.56 -5.05 9.51
C ARG A 34 -6.50 -5.51 10.97
N ARG A 35 -5.76 -4.80 11.82
CA ARG A 35 -5.59 -5.11 13.26
C ARG A 35 -6.76 -4.62 14.12
N SER A 36 -7.61 -3.75 13.60
CA SER A 36 -8.77 -3.20 14.34
C SER A 36 -9.80 -4.23 14.81
N ARG A 37 -9.82 -5.44 14.21
CA ARG A 37 -10.78 -6.50 14.55
C ARG A 37 -10.08 -7.86 14.52
N PHE A 38 -10.51 -8.79 15.36
CA PHE A 38 -10.02 -10.16 15.32
C PHE A 38 -10.40 -10.82 13.98
N GLU A 39 -9.40 -11.34 13.28
CA GLU A 39 -9.57 -12.04 12.00
C GLU A 39 -9.25 -13.52 12.23
N LYS A 40 -10.24 -14.41 12.04
CA LYS A 40 -10.04 -15.87 12.19
C LYS A 40 -8.88 -16.34 11.29
N PRO A 41 -8.10 -17.36 11.70
CA PRO A 41 -6.95 -17.84 10.91
C PRO A 41 -7.32 -18.20 9.47
N LEU A 42 -8.49 -18.82 9.25
CA LEU A 42 -9.00 -19.17 7.93
C LEU A 42 -9.26 -17.94 7.05
N THR A 43 -9.85 -16.88 7.61
CA THR A 43 -10.09 -15.62 6.90
C THR A 43 -8.77 -14.92 6.54
N ARG A 44 -7.74 -15.01 7.39
CA ARG A 44 -6.39 -14.51 7.06
C ARG A 44 -5.78 -15.24 5.86
N ARG A 45 -5.93 -16.58 5.80
CA ARG A 45 -5.45 -17.42 4.67
C ARG A 45 -6.18 -17.07 3.37
N LYS A 46 -7.51 -17.08 3.37
CA LYS A 46 -8.34 -16.70 2.20
C LYS A 46 -8.01 -15.28 1.69
N ARG A 47 -7.77 -14.33 2.59
CA ARG A 47 -7.40 -12.96 2.21
C ARG A 47 -6.02 -12.87 1.57
N LYS A 48 -5.06 -13.69 2.02
CA LYS A 48 -3.71 -13.77 1.42
C LYS A 48 -3.79 -14.34 0.00
N GLU A 49 -4.51 -15.43 -0.20
CA GLU A 49 -4.70 -16.08 -1.51
C GLU A 49 -5.40 -15.17 -2.53
N THR A 50 -6.45 -14.46 -2.10
CA THR A 50 -7.13 -13.49 -2.97
C THR A 50 -6.24 -12.31 -3.32
N ALA A 51 -5.39 -11.84 -2.39
CA ALA A 51 -4.43 -10.77 -2.65
C ALA A 51 -3.34 -11.20 -3.65
N THR A 52 -2.78 -12.40 -3.51
CA THR A 52 -1.78 -12.93 -4.45
C THR A 52 -2.38 -13.16 -5.82
N ARG A 53 -3.59 -13.74 -5.92
CA ARG A 53 -4.30 -13.94 -7.18
C ARG A 53 -4.56 -12.62 -7.90
N ARG A 54 -5.02 -11.59 -7.18
CA ARG A 54 -5.24 -10.24 -7.75
C ARG A 54 -3.92 -9.61 -8.24
N ALA A 55 -2.83 -9.78 -7.50
CA ALA A 55 -1.51 -9.28 -7.90
C ALA A 55 -1.01 -9.96 -9.18
N ALA A 56 -1.16 -11.28 -9.29
CA ALA A 56 -0.79 -12.05 -10.48
C ALA A 56 -1.60 -11.62 -11.72
N ILE A 57 -2.92 -11.47 -11.59
CA ILE A 57 -3.79 -10.98 -12.69
C ILE A 57 -3.35 -9.58 -13.14
N LYS A 58 -3.02 -8.68 -12.20
CA LYS A 58 -2.57 -7.33 -12.52
C LYS A 58 -1.20 -7.32 -13.21
N ALA A 59 -0.29 -8.21 -12.81
CA ALA A 59 1.01 -8.37 -13.44
C ALA A 59 0.88 -8.89 -14.87
N ALA A 60 0.07 -9.93 -15.08
CA ALA A 60 -0.21 -10.48 -16.41
C ALA A 60 -0.82 -9.41 -17.35
N ARG A 61 -1.82 -8.66 -16.86
CA ARG A 61 -2.44 -7.56 -17.63
C ARG A 61 -1.43 -6.49 -18.02
N ARG A 62 -0.45 -6.18 -17.16
CA ARG A 62 0.63 -5.22 -17.48
C ARG A 62 1.52 -5.69 -18.62
N VAL A 63 1.79 -6.99 -18.71
CA VAL A 63 2.57 -7.59 -19.81
C VAL A 63 1.77 -7.52 -21.11
N THR A 64 0.48 -7.87 -21.06
CA THR A 64 -0.40 -7.84 -22.24
C THR A 64 -0.68 -6.43 -22.74
N THR A 65 -0.87 -5.44 -21.85
CA THR A 65 -1.12 -4.04 -22.22
C THR A 65 0.15 -3.29 -22.67
N ARG A 66 1.35 -3.81 -22.40
CA ARG A 66 2.62 -3.26 -22.90
C ARG A 66 3.05 -3.85 -24.26
N ARG A 67 2.23 -4.72 -24.84
CA ARG A 67 2.43 -5.29 -26.17
C ARG A 67 1.60 -4.51 -27.17
#